data_AF-A0A1Y3BH16-F1
#
_entry.id   AF-A0A1Y3BH16-F1
#
_cell.length_a   1.000
_cell.length_b   1.000
_cell.length_c   1.000
_cell.angle_alpha   90.00
_cell.angle_beta   90.00
_cell.angle_gamma   90.00
#
_symmetry.space_group_name_H-M   'P 1'
#
loop_
_entity.id
_entity.type
_entity.pdbx_description
1 polymer ?
#
loop_
_entity_poly.entity_id
_entity_poly.type
_entity_poly.pdbx_seq_one_letter_code
_entity_poly.pdbx_strand_id
1 'polypeptide(L)'
;MILCQMSNFIPGVLFLYEKSKMYKQILTHFIQRKDSENVMQTCRKYADQVYPKLWVDALQYFAQIFTHEQKDNITEILGKIEQHQLLPPLMVIEIISKPGKVTLGVCREYLMQWIKTQQEQIDENERLIDEYREEYERTRKHIDDIQHKPKVFQATKCTACSHLLELPSVHFMCNHSFHLTCFESYITDNDQECPSCLQENR
;
A
#
# COMPACT_ATOMS: atom_id res chain seq x y z
N MET A 1 19.90 28.16 -24.03
CA MET A 1 18.43 28.21 -23.85
C MET A 1 17.75 29.21 -24.80
N ILE A 2 18.28 30.42 -24.96
CA ILE A 2 17.68 31.48 -25.81
C ILE A 2 17.77 31.17 -27.32
N LEU A 3 18.85 30.52 -27.79
CA LEU A 3 19.06 30.23 -29.22
C LEU A 3 18.04 29.26 -29.86
N CYS A 4 17.52 28.28 -29.11
CA CYS A 4 16.53 27.33 -29.65
C CYS A 4 15.10 27.91 -29.69
N GLN A 5 14.73 28.78 -28.72
CA GLN A 5 13.47 29.51 -28.75
C GLN A 5 13.43 30.52 -29.91
N MET A 6 14.57 31.11 -30.27
CA MET A 6 14.67 32.04 -31.40
C MET A 6 14.63 31.36 -32.78
N SER A 7 14.80 30.03 -32.86
CA SER A 7 14.96 29.30 -34.12
C SER A 7 13.78 28.40 -34.50
N ASN A 8 12.67 28.41 -33.74
CA ASN A 8 11.50 27.55 -33.95
C ASN A 8 11.81 26.03 -34.04
N PHE A 9 12.95 25.58 -33.51
CA PHE A 9 13.37 24.18 -33.58
C PHE A 9 12.79 23.38 -32.40
N ILE A 10 11.49 23.06 -32.52
CA ILE A 10 10.70 22.32 -31.53
C ILE A 10 11.33 20.99 -31.08
N PRO A 11 11.93 20.16 -31.98
CA PRO A 11 12.51 18.88 -31.57
C PRO A 11 13.70 19.04 -30.60
N GLY A 12 14.54 20.05 -30.81
CA GLY A 12 15.70 20.29 -29.95
C GLY A 12 15.34 20.87 -28.59
N VAL A 13 14.27 21.66 -28.50
CA VAL A 13 13.74 22.17 -27.23
C VAL A 13 13.12 21.03 -26.41
N LEU A 14 12.37 20.13 -27.05
CA LEU A 14 11.84 18.92 -26.41
C LEU A 14 12.97 18.01 -25.88
N PHE A 15 14.01 17.78 -26.67
CA PHE A 15 15.16 16.97 -26.26
C PHE A 15 15.93 17.60 -25.08
N LEU A 16 16.07 18.93 -25.08
CA LEU A 16 16.68 19.67 -23.97
C LEU A 16 15.83 19.56 -22.69
N TYR A 17 14.50 19.72 -22.79
CA TYR A 17 13.62 19.55 -21.64
C TYR A 17 13.59 18.11 -21.11
N GLU A 18 13.70 17.12 -21.99
CA GLU A 18 13.82 15.71 -21.61
C GLU A 18 15.14 15.45 -20.86
N LYS A 19 16.26 16.00 -21.35
CA LYS A 19 17.57 15.91 -20.67
C LYS A 19 17.62 16.68 -19.36
N SER A 20 16.87 17.77 -19.23
CA SER A 20 16.75 18.57 -18.01
C SER A 20 15.64 18.10 -17.06
N LYS A 21 14.95 17.00 -17.36
CA LYS A 21 13.83 16.44 -16.57
C LYS A 21 12.65 17.41 -16.35
N MET A 22 12.47 18.38 -17.23
CA MET A 22 11.42 19.40 -17.14
C MET A 22 10.12 18.94 -17.82
N TYR A 23 9.58 17.80 -17.39
CA TYR A 23 8.43 17.15 -18.03
C TYR A 23 7.15 18.00 -18.03
N LYS A 24 6.97 18.84 -17.01
CA LYS A 24 5.84 19.79 -16.96
C LYS A 24 5.86 20.76 -18.13
N GLN A 25 7.04 21.24 -18.52
CA GLN A 25 7.19 22.21 -19.62
C GLN A 25 6.98 21.55 -20.99
N ILE A 26 7.36 20.26 -21.12
CA ILE A 26 7.03 19.44 -22.29
C ILE A 26 5.52 19.34 -22.45
N LEU A 27 4.80 19.01 -21.37
CA LEU A 27 3.36 18.91 -21.37
C LEU A 27 2.70 20.25 -21.72
N THR A 28 3.14 21.35 -21.10
CA THR A 28 2.64 22.71 -21.40
C THR A 28 2.84 23.09 -22.87
N HIS A 29 3.96 22.68 -23.49
CA HIS A 29 4.22 22.94 -24.89
C HIS A 29 3.23 22.18 -25.81
N PHE A 30 2.93 20.92 -25.52
CA PHE A 30 1.91 20.16 -26.27
C PHE A 30 0.49 20.70 -26.03
N ILE A 31 0.19 21.12 -24.80
CA ILE A 31 -1.05 21.81 -24.42
C ILE A 31 -1.25 23.10 -25.23
N GLN A 32 -0.21 23.93 -25.37
CA GLN A 32 -0.27 25.17 -26.16
C GLN A 32 -0.55 24.92 -27.64
N ARG A 33 -0.14 23.76 -28.16
CA ARG A 33 -0.36 23.34 -29.56
C ARG A 33 -1.70 22.64 -29.80
N LYS A 34 -2.48 22.44 -28.75
CA LYS A 34 -3.75 21.70 -28.76
C LYS A 34 -3.65 20.26 -29.25
N ASP A 35 -2.49 19.62 -29.06
CA ASP A 35 -2.24 18.27 -29.53
C ASP A 35 -2.61 17.24 -28.45
N SER A 36 -3.83 16.72 -28.51
CA SER A 36 -4.34 15.78 -27.50
C SER A 36 -3.65 14.41 -27.50
N GLU A 37 -3.14 13.98 -28.66
CA GLU A 37 -2.55 12.66 -28.81
C GLU A 37 -1.13 12.64 -28.22
N ASN A 38 -0.33 13.67 -28.50
CA ASN A 38 0.99 13.80 -27.90
C ASN A 38 0.95 14.09 -26.38
N VAL A 39 -0.09 14.76 -25.87
CA VAL A 39 -0.31 14.91 -24.42
C VAL A 39 -0.50 13.54 -23.75
N MET A 40 -1.38 12.69 -24.28
CA MET A 40 -1.61 11.34 -23.77
C MET A 40 -0.34 10.47 -23.82
N GLN A 41 0.39 10.48 -24.94
CA GLN A 41 1.63 9.71 -25.06
C GLN A 41 2.72 10.17 -24.10
N THR A 42 2.84 11.50 -23.89
CA THR A 42 3.78 12.08 -22.92
C THR A 42 3.40 11.68 -21.50
N CYS A 43 2.11 11.72 -21.15
CA CYS A 43 1.63 11.24 -19.85
C CYS A 43 1.93 9.74 -19.66
N ARG A 44 1.61 8.87 -20.63
CA ARG A 44 1.93 7.44 -20.52
C ARG A 44 3.42 7.15 -20.36
N LYS A 45 4.29 7.91 -21.03
CA LYS A 45 5.75 7.71 -20.95
C LYS A 45 6.35 8.22 -19.64
N TYR A 46 5.97 9.42 -19.21
CA TYR A 46 6.67 10.11 -18.11
C TYR A 46 5.87 10.11 -16.80
N ALA A 47 4.54 10.05 -16.85
CA ALA A 47 3.70 10.06 -15.65
C ALA A 47 3.68 8.70 -14.95
N ASP A 48 3.68 7.59 -15.69
CA ASP A 48 3.72 6.23 -15.11
C ASP A 48 5.10 5.88 -14.52
N GLN A 49 6.18 6.54 -14.99
CA GLN A 49 7.55 6.20 -14.59
C GLN A 49 8.19 7.17 -13.58
N VAL A 50 7.97 8.49 -13.72
CA VAL A 50 8.81 9.49 -13.03
C VAL A 50 8.00 10.57 -12.32
N TYR A 51 6.86 11.01 -12.88
CA TYR A 51 6.11 12.12 -12.30
C TYR A 51 4.59 11.95 -12.46
N PRO A 52 3.94 11.17 -11.58
CA PRO A 52 2.49 10.91 -11.64
C PRO A 52 1.63 12.18 -11.64
N LYS A 53 2.10 13.28 -11.01
CA LYS A 53 1.39 14.58 -11.00
C LYS A 53 1.16 15.19 -12.39
N LEU A 54 1.85 14.72 -13.44
CA LEU A 54 1.56 15.13 -14.83
C LEU A 54 0.13 14.76 -15.26
N TRP A 55 -0.46 13.70 -14.71
CA TRP A 55 -1.86 13.34 -14.96
C TRP A 55 -2.83 14.43 -14.47
N VAL A 56 -2.47 15.16 -13.40
CA VAL A 56 -3.27 16.27 -12.87
C VAL A 56 -3.23 17.47 -13.82
N ASP A 57 -2.04 17.83 -14.30
CA ASP A 57 -1.87 18.92 -15.27
C ASP A 57 -2.59 18.58 -16.60
N ALA A 58 -2.57 17.31 -17.02
CA ALA A 58 -3.33 16.83 -18.18
C ALA A 58 -4.84 16.91 -17.94
N LEU A 59 -5.34 16.50 -16.77
CA LEU A 59 -6.75 16.60 -16.42
C LEU A 59 -7.25 18.05 -16.46
N GLN A 60 -6.48 19.00 -15.92
CA GLN A 60 -6.82 20.43 -15.98
C GLN A 60 -6.95 20.93 -17.42
N TYR A 61 -6.07 20.48 -18.32
CA TYR A 61 -6.14 20.82 -19.74
C TYR A 61 -7.36 20.20 -20.44
N PHE A 62 -7.60 18.90 -20.27
CA PHE A 62 -8.76 18.23 -20.86
C PHE A 62 -10.09 18.75 -20.32
N ALA A 63 -10.13 19.20 -19.06
CA ALA A 63 -11.27 19.90 -18.50
C ALA A 63 -11.56 21.23 -19.23
N GLN A 64 -10.54 21.98 -19.64
CA GLN A 64 -10.71 23.24 -20.38
C GLN A 64 -11.13 23.07 -21.84
N ILE A 65 -10.64 22.03 -22.52
CA ILE A 65 -10.86 21.78 -23.96
C ILE A 65 -12.00 20.79 -24.23
N PHE A 66 -12.72 20.39 -23.18
CA PHE A 66 -13.71 19.32 -23.23
C PHE A 66 -14.53 19.28 -24.52
N THR A 67 -14.36 18.17 -25.25
CA THR A 67 -15.09 17.81 -26.46
C THR A 67 -15.54 16.36 -26.29
N HIS A 68 -16.74 16.00 -26.73
CA HIS A 68 -17.30 14.65 -26.57
C HIS A 68 -16.39 13.53 -27.11
N GLU A 69 -15.59 13.81 -28.13
CA GLU A 69 -14.60 12.91 -28.71
C GLU A 69 -13.44 12.56 -27.76
N GLN A 70 -13.20 13.35 -26.72
CA GLN A 70 -12.12 13.14 -25.74
C GLN A 70 -12.61 12.51 -24.43
N LYS A 71 -13.86 12.06 -24.38
CA LYS A 71 -14.44 11.40 -23.19
C LYS A 71 -13.63 10.17 -22.77
N ASP A 72 -13.17 9.38 -23.74
CA ASP A 72 -12.40 8.16 -23.48
C ASP A 72 -11.02 8.49 -22.86
N ASN A 73 -10.37 9.54 -23.36
CA ASN A 73 -9.08 10.02 -22.82
C ASN A 73 -9.24 10.51 -21.37
N ILE A 74 -10.31 11.24 -21.04
CA ILE A 74 -10.58 11.69 -19.67
C ILE A 74 -10.83 10.49 -18.76
N THR A 75 -11.58 9.49 -19.23
CA THR A 75 -11.87 8.28 -18.45
C THR A 75 -10.59 7.51 -18.14
N GLU A 76 -9.68 7.38 -19.11
CA GLU A 76 -8.35 6.78 -18.90
C GLU A 76 -7.52 7.59 -17.88
N ILE A 77 -7.48 8.92 -18.00
CA ILE A 77 -6.77 9.80 -17.06
C ILE A 77 -7.33 9.65 -15.64
N LEU A 78 -8.65 9.60 -15.48
CA LEU A 78 -9.31 9.41 -14.20
C LEU A 78 -8.93 8.06 -13.57
N GLY A 79 -8.94 6.98 -14.36
CA GLY A 79 -8.49 5.66 -13.89
C GLY A 79 -7.02 5.65 -13.45
N LYS A 80 -6.14 6.36 -14.16
CA LYS A 80 -4.73 6.51 -13.78
C LYS A 80 -4.54 7.35 -12.52
N ILE A 81 -5.33 8.41 -12.36
CA ILE A 81 -5.34 9.23 -11.13
C ILE A 81 -5.80 8.38 -9.93
N GLU A 82 -6.79 7.51 -10.13
CA GLU A 82 -7.26 6.56 -9.11
C GLU A 82 -6.18 5.57 -8.72
N GLN A 83 -5.57 4.89 -9.71
CA GLN A 83 -4.54 3.88 -9.50
C GLN A 83 -3.35 4.42 -8.70
N HIS A 84 -2.97 5.67 -8.97
CA HIS A 84 -1.85 6.32 -8.29
C HIS A 84 -2.27 7.18 -7.08
N GLN A 85 -3.56 7.19 -6.71
CA GLN A 85 -4.13 7.97 -5.61
C GLN A 85 -3.68 9.45 -5.59
N LEU A 86 -3.62 10.08 -6.77
CA LEU A 86 -2.97 11.38 -6.92
C LEU A 86 -3.80 12.54 -6.43
N LEU A 87 -5.13 12.39 -6.47
CA LEU A 87 -6.08 13.40 -6.06
C LEU A 87 -7.27 12.75 -5.35
N PRO A 88 -7.78 13.36 -4.27
CA PRO A 88 -9.09 13.07 -3.74
C PRO A 88 -10.17 13.35 -4.80
N PRO A 89 -11.25 12.56 -4.85
CA PRO A 89 -12.33 12.73 -5.82
C PRO A 89 -12.95 14.13 -5.80
N LEU A 90 -12.98 14.77 -4.62
CA LEU A 90 -13.48 16.13 -4.47
C LEU A 90 -12.67 17.15 -5.30
N MET A 91 -11.34 17.03 -5.29
CA MET A 91 -10.48 17.90 -6.10
C MET A 91 -10.65 17.63 -7.59
N VAL A 92 -10.86 16.37 -7.97
CA VAL A 92 -11.16 15.99 -9.37
C VAL A 92 -12.45 16.67 -9.85
N ILE A 93 -13.52 16.62 -9.05
CA ILE A 93 -14.79 17.29 -9.34
C ILE A 93 -14.58 18.81 -9.46
N GLU A 94 -13.82 19.41 -8.54
CA GLU A 94 -13.56 20.85 -8.55
C GLU A 94 -12.82 21.30 -9.81
N ILE A 95 -11.81 20.53 -10.25
CA ILE A 95 -11.05 20.81 -11.48
C ILE A 95 -11.95 20.72 -12.71
N ILE A 96 -12.82 19.71 -12.75
CA ILE A 96 -13.70 19.43 -13.89
C ILE A 96 -14.87 20.42 -13.94
N SER A 97 -15.35 20.88 -12.79
CA SER A 97 -16.48 21.82 -12.68
C SER A 97 -16.10 23.27 -12.97
N LYS A 98 -14.82 23.66 -12.83
CA LYS A 98 -14.37 25.05 -13.01
C LYS A 98 -14.51 25.57 -14.45
N PRO A 99 -14.08 24.84 -15.49
CA PRO A 99 -14.40 25.19 -16.87
C PRO A 99 -15.77 24.57 -17.21
N GLY A 100 -16.84 25.37 -17.21
CA GLY A 100 -18.24 24.93 -17.39
C GLY A 100 -18.64 24.31 -18.73
N LYS A 101 -17.75 23.53 -19.37
CA LYS A 101 -18.01 22.75 -20.59
C LYS A 101 -18.04 21.23 -20.36
N VAL A 102 -17.52 20.72 -19.25
CA VAL A 102 -17.52 19.28 -18.98
C VAL A 102 -18.84 18.84 -18.37
N THR A 103 -19.47 17.82 -18.96
CA THR A 103 -20.66 17.20 -18.36
C THR A 103 -20.23 16.29 -17.20
N LEU A 104 -20.70 16.57 -15.98
CA LEU A 104 -20.43 15.76 -14.77
C LEU A 104 -20.74 14.25 -14.94
N GLY A 105 -21.54 13.88 -15.94
CA GLY A 105 -21.81 12.49 -16.30
C GLY A 105 -20.56 11.65 -16.60
N VAL A 106 -19.45 12.26 -17.06
CA VAL A 106 -18.19 11.53 -17.31
C VAL A 106 -17.55 11.06 -16.00
N CYS A 107 -17.74 11.79 -14.90
CA CYS A 107 -17.18 11.45 -13.59
C CYS A 107 -18.08 10.53 -12.77
N ARG A 108 -19.33 10.33 -13.17
CA ARG A 108 -20.30 9.56 -12.38
C ARG A 108 -19.83 8.13 -12.14
N GLU A 109 -19.36 7.47 -13.20
CA GLU A 109 -18.90 6.08 -13.12
C GLU A 109 -17.63 5.95 -12.28
N TYR A 110 -16.68 6.87 -12.48
CA TYR A 110 -15.49 7.02 -11.64
C TYR A 110 -15.83 7.18 -10.15
N LEU A 111 -16.77 8.08 -9.80
CA LEU A 111 -17.17 8.30 -8.41
C LEU A 111 -17.89 7.09 -7.81
N MET A 112 -18.76 6.42 -8.58
CA MET A 112 -19.44 5.22 -8.12
C MET A 112 -18.46 4.08 -7.84
N GLN A 113 -17.48 3.89 -8.73
CA GLN A 113 -16.43 2.89 -8.56
C GLN A 113 -15.55 3.20 -7.35
N TRP A 114 -15.12 4.45 -7.20
CA TRP A 114 -14.31 4.88 -6.06
C TRP A 114 -15.05 4.67 -4.73
N ILE A 115 -16.32 5.09 -4.62
CA ILE A 115 -17.14 4.89 -3.41
C ILE A 115 -17.26 3.40 -3.10
N LYS A 116 -17.51 2.57 -4.11
CA LYS A 116 -17.61 1.12 -3.92
C LYS A 116 -16.32 0.52 -3.38
N THR A 117 -15.17 0.87 -3.96
CA THR A 117 -13.86 0.40 -3.48
C THR A 117 -13.55 0.90 -2.07
N GLN A 118 -13.93 2.14 -1.74
CA GLN A 118 -13.79 2.64 -0.36
C GLN A 118 -14.67 1.88 0.62
N GLN A 119 -15.91 1.55 0.25
CA GLN A 119 -16.79 0.75 1.10
C GLN A 119 -16.21 -0.65 1.33
N GLU A 120 -15.72 -1.32 0.29
CA GLU A 120 -15.07 -2.64 0.41
C GLU A 120 -13.84 -2.59 1.34
N GLN A 121 -13.06 -1.50 1.30
CA GLN A 121 -11.93 -1.31 2.22
C GLN A 121 -12.39 -1.07 3.67
N ILE A 122 -13.48 -0.35 3.87
CA ILE A 122 -14.05 -0.14 5.21
C ILE A 122 -14.52 -1.49 5.77
N ASP A 123 -15.29 -2.25 5.00
CA ASP A 123 -15.84 -3.53 5.44
C ASP A 123 -14.72 -4.53 5.79
N GLU A 124 -13.65 -4.61 5.00
CA GLU A 124 -12.49 -5.45 5.32
C GLU A 124 -11.73 -4.98 6.56
N ASN A 125 -11.54 -3.67 6.72
CA ASN A 125 -10.90 -3.12 7.92
C ASN A 125 -11.73 -3.39 9.18
N GLU A 126 -13.05 -3.26 9.11
CA GLU A 126 -13.96 -3.59 10.22
C GLU A 126 -13.84 -5.07 10.60
N ARG A 127 -13.81 -5.95 9.61
CA ARG A 127 -13.59 -7.38 9.84
C ARG A 127 -12.25 -7.67 10.52
N LEU A 128 -11.15 -7.07 10.03
CA LEU A 128 -9.83 -7.24 10.65
C LEU A 128 -9.77 -6.70 12.07
N ILE A 129 -10.47 -5.60 12.36
CA ILE A 129 -10.59 -5.06 13.72
C ILE A 129 -11.24 -6.08 14.65
N ASP A 130 -12.32 -6.74 14.21
CA ASP A 130 -13.00 -7.74 15.02
C ASP A 130 -12.15 -9.00 15.23
N GLU A 131 -11.47 -9.49 14.19
CA GLU A 131 -10.51 -10.60 14.28
C GLU A 131 -9.38 -10.28 15.29
N TYR A 132 -8.75 -9.10 15.17
CA TYR A 132 -7.69 -8.68 16.10
C TYR A 132 -8.18 -8.45 17.52
N ARG A 133 -9.43 -7.99 17.71
CA ARG A 133 -10.02 -7.86 19.05
C ARG A 133 -10.21 -9.21 19.71
N GLU A 134 -10.69 -10.21 18.97
CA GLU A 134 -10.81 -11.56 19.51
C GLU A 134 -9.45 -12.15 19.89
N GLU A 135 -8.44 -12.02 19.04
CA GLU A 135 -7.08 -12.49 19.32
C GLU A 135 -6.46 -11.76 20.51
N TYR A 136 -6.66 -10.45 20.61
CA TYR A 136 -6.21 -9.63 21.74
C TYR A 136 -6.83 -10.13 23.05
N GLU A 137 -8.15 -10.33 23.09
CA GLU A 137 -8.85 -10.82 24.29
C GLU A 137 -8.42 -12.25 24.66
N ARG A 138 -8.21 -13.14 23.68
CA ARG A 138 -7.67 -14.49 23.94
C ARG A 138 -6.27 -14.43 24.54
N THR A 139 -5.40 -13.61 23.96
CA THR A 139 -4.02 -13.43 24.43
C THR A 139 -3.99 -12.82 25.83
N ARG A 140 -4.82 -11.81 26.08
CA ARG A 140 -4.94 -11.17 27.39
C ARG A 140 -5.42 -12.14 28.47
N LYS A 141 -6.44 -12.96 28.18
CA LYS A 141 -6.89 -14.02 29.09
C LYS A 141 -5.79 -15.05 29.35
N HIS A 142 -5.03 -15.43 28.32
CA HIS A 142 -3.92 -16.36 28.49
C HIS A 142 -2.82 -15.79 29.40
N ILE A 143 -2.49 -14.50 29.28
CA ILE A 143 -1.55 -13.83 30.17
C ILE A 143 -2.06 -13.83 31.62
N ASP A 144 -3.34 -13.48 31.83
CA ASP A 144 -3.95 -13.48 33.16
C ASP A 144 -3.94 -14.87 33.80
N ASP A 145 -4.25 -15.90 33.01
CA ASP A 145 -4.21 -17.30 33.45
C ASP A 145 -2.80 -17.73 33.88
N ILE A 146 -1.75 -17.32 33.15
CA ILE A 146 -0.36 -17.63 33.51
C ILE A 146 0.06 -16.88 34.80
N GLN A 147 -0.38 -15.64 34.98
CA GLN A 147 0.05 -14.80 36.12
C GLN A 147 -0.65 -15.17 37.43
N HIS A 148 -1.94 -15.47 37.39
CA HIS A 148 -2.77 -15.53 38.61
C HIS A 148 -3.32 -16.91 38.93
N LYS A 149 -3.33 -17.87 37.99
CA LYS A 149 -3.90 -19.20 38.22
C LYS A 149 -2.82 -20.26 38.44
N PRO A 150 -3.02 -21.19 39.39
CA PRO A 150 -2.09 -22.29 39.57
C PRO A 150 -2.13 -23.22 38.35
N LYS A 151 -0.95 -23.56 37.83
CA LYS A 151 -0.81 -24.43 36.67
C LYS A 151 -0.45 -25.86 37.12
N VAL A 152 -1.20 -26.85 36.64
CA VAL A 152 -0.96 -28.25 36.95
C VAL A 152 -0.13 -28.88 35.84
N PHE A 153 1.06 -29.38 36.18
CA PHE A 153 1.91 -30.13 35.26
C PHE A 153 1.58 -31.62 35.34
N GLN A 154 0.99 -32.17 34.27
CA GLN A 154 0.65 -33.60 34.18
C GLN A 154 1.53 -34.34 33.15
N ALA A 155 2.63 -33.72 32.70
CA ALA A 155 3.50 -34.33 31.69
C ALA A 155 4.16 -35.59 32.25
N THR A 156 3.90 -36.73 31.60
CA THR A 156 4.46 -38.03 31.99
C THR A 156 5.73 -38.39 31.22
N LYS A 157 6.09 -37.61 30.19
CA LYS A 157 7.24 -37.85 29.31
C LYS A 157 8.07 -36.58 29.13
N CYS A 158 9.37 -36.75 28.99
CA CYS A 158 10.31 -35.67 28.69
C CYS A 158 10.17 -35.22 27.24
N THR A 159 10.06 -33.91 27.00
CA THR A 159 9.91 -33.34 25.65
C THR A 159 11.18 -33.54 24.80
N ALA A 160 12.37 -33.61 25.40
CA ALA A 160 13.63 -33.81 24.68
C ALA A 160 13.90 -35.27 24.29
N CYS A 161 13.74 -36.22 25.22
CA CYS A 161 14.11 -37.62 24.99
C CYS A 161 12.91 -38.57 24.84
N SER A 162 11.67 -38.09 25.04
CA SER A 162 10.42 -38.86 24.98
C SER A 162 10.29 -40.03 25.97
N HIS A 163 11.25 -40.21 26.87
CA HIS A 163 11.20 -41.21 27.95
C HIS A 163 10.31 -40.72 29.10
N LEU A 164 9.92 -41.65 29.99
CA LEU A 164 9.13 -41.32 31.18
C LEU A 164 9.86 -40.27 32.03
N LEU A 165 9.12 -39.28 32.51
CA LEU A 165 9.67 -38.21 33.33
C LEU A 165 10.03 -38.78 34.71
N GLU A 166 11.28 -38.56 35.13
CA GLU A 166 11.79 -38.96 36.43
C GLU A 166 12.30 -37.74 37.19
N LEU A 167 12.27 -37.79 38.52
CA LEU A 167 12.79 -36.71 39.36
C LEU A 167 14.32 -36.76 39.41
N PRO A 168 15.03 -35.63 39.34
CA PRO A 168 14.51 -34.25 39.26
C PRO A 168 14.09 -33.82 37.83
N SER A 169 12.99 -33.06 37.75
CA SER A 169 12.42 -32.53 36.50
C SER A 169 12.25 -31.02 36.52
N VAL A 170 12.30 -30.40 35.33
CA VAL A 170 12.05 -28.98 35.10
C VAL A 170 10.79 -28.81 34.26
N HIS A 171 9.87 -27.96 34.73
CA HIS A 171 8.59 -27.71 34.09
C HIS A 171 8.46 -26.23 33.70
N PHE A 172 8.03 -25.98 32.46
CA PHE A 172 7.82 -24.63 31.95
C PHE A 172 6.33 -24.30 31.86
N MET A 173 5.99 -23.02 32.03
CA MET A 173 4.61 -22.54 31.87
C MET A 173 4.04 -22.75 30.46
N CYS A 174 4.84 -23.12 29.46
CA CYS A 174 4.37 -23.58 28.14
C CYS A 174 3.95 -25.07 28.12
N ASN A 175 3.87 -25.76 29.27
CA ASN A 175 3.60 -27.20 29.44
C ASN A 175 4.71 -28.16 28.98
N HIS A 176 5.82 -27.66 28.46
CA HIS A 176 6.98 -28.52 28.20
C HIS A 176 7.67 -28.91 29.51
N SER A 177 8.05 -30.19 29.58
CA SER A 177 8.66 -30.79 30.77
C SER A 177 9.88 -31.59 30.37
N PHE A 178 10.96 -31.43 31.11
CA PHE A 178 12.25 -32.03 30.81
C PHE A 178 12.82 -32.70 32.05
N HIS A 179 13.64 -33.75 31.87
CA HIS A 179 14.57 -34.16 32.92
C HIS A 179 15.57 -33.04 33.17
N LEU A 180 16.04 -32.86 34.41
CA LEU A 180 17.05 -31.86 34.71
C LEU A 180 18.30 -32.03 33.82
N THR A 181 18.76 -33.27 33.67
CA THR A 181 19.93 -33.60 32.82
C THR A 181 19.69 -33.31 31.34
N CYS A 182 18.50 -33.65 30.83
CA CYS A 182 18.09 -33.32 29.47
C CYS A 182 17.85 -31.82 29.27
N PHE A 183 17.64 -31.04 30.32
CA PHE A 183 17.54 -29.59 30.21
C PHE A 183 18.94 -28.96 30.20
N GLU A 184 19.79 -29.34 31.14
CA GLU A 184 21.18 -28.87 31.25
C GLU A 184 22.00 -29.11 29.97
N SER A 185 21.76 -30.21 29.25
CA SER A 185 22.45 -30.50 27.99
C SER A 185 22.10 -29.56 26.83
N TYR A 186 20.98 -28.82 26.91
CA TYR A 186 20.54 -27.88 25.88
C TYR A 186 20.88 -26.42 26.20
N ILE A 187 21.29 -26.12 27.43
CA ILE A 187 21.62 -24.75 27.87
C ILE A 187 23.10 -24.49 27.59
N THR A 188 23.38 -23.69 26.57
CA THR A 188 24.75 -23.23 26.25
C THR A 188 25.11 -21.89 26.90
N ASP A 189 24.11 -21.06 27.17
CA ASP A 189 24.23 -19.77 27.86
C ASP A 189 23.10 -19.72 28.89
N ASN A 190 23.29 -19.00 30.00
CA ASN A 190 22.56 -19.00 31.29
C ASN A 190 21.02 -18.72 31.25
N ASP A 191 20.34 -19.00 30.15
CA ASP A 191 18.94 -18.68 29.88
C ASP A 191 18.02 -19.80 30.39
N GLN A 192 17.15 -19.46 31.34
CA GLN A 192 16.11 -20.32 31.89
C GLN A 192 14.88 -20.37 30.96
N GLU A 193 15.10 -20.50 29.66
CA GLU A 193 14.05 -20.52 28.64
C GLU A 193 13.75 -21.94 28.14
N CYS A 194 12.55 -22.15 27.60
CA CYS A 194 12.14 -23.46 27.11
C CYS A 194 12.82 -23.78 25.77
N PRO A 195 13.64 -24.85 25.66
CA PRO A 195 14.38 -25.15 24.43
C PRO A 195 13.49 -25.44 23.22
N SER A 196 12.31 -26.03 23.44
CA SER A 196 11.35 -26.33 22.37
C SER A 196 10.68 -25.07 21.82
N CYS A 197 10.29 -24.13 22.68
CA CYS A 197 9.67 -22.88 22.24
C CYS A 197 10.67 -21.93 21.56
N LEU A 198 11.96 -21.98 21.95
CA LEU A 198 13.04 -21.24 21.29
C LEU A 198 13.26 -21.69 19.84
N GLN A 199 13.04 -22.97 19.53
CA GLN A 199 13.13 -23.47 18.15
C GLN A 199 11.92 -23.06 17.31
N GLU A 200 10.73 -22.97 17.91
CA GLU A 200 9.50 -22.59 17.21
C GLU A 200 9.36 -21.06 16.97
N ASN A 201 9.98 -20.22 17.82
CA ASN A 201 9.89 -18.76 17.74
C ASN A 201 11.13 -18.08 17.12
N ARG A 202 11.96 -18.84 16.40
CA ARG A 202 13.14 -18.32 15.68
C ARG A 202 12.84 -17.94 14.24
#